data_AF-A0A497QZK2-F1
#
_entry.id   AF-A0A497QZK2-F1
#
_cell.length_a   1.000
_cell.length_b   1.000
_cell.length_c   1.000
_cell.angle_alpha   90.00
_cell.angle_beta   90.00
_cell.angle_gamma   90.00
#
_symmetry.space_group_name_H-M   'P 1'
#
loop_
_entity.id
_entity.type
_entity.pdbx_description
1 polymer ?
#
loop_
_entity_poly.entity_id
_entity_poly.type
_entity_poly.pdbx_seq_one_letter_code
_entity_poly.pdbx_strand_id
1 'polypeptide(L)' 'FKRVAFLDFSDSKKYVDIYSPRWSPNGQFLAVSCGDGRVRIWWIAD' A
#
# COMPACT_ATOMS: atom_id res chain seq x y z
N PHE A 1 -13.52 -36.10 17.36
CA PHE A 1 -12.22 -35.42 17.13
C PHE A 1 -12.47 -34.11 16.38
N LYS A 2 -12.40 -32.96 17.06
CA LYS A 2 -12.67 -31.64 16.45
C LYS A 2 -11.35 -30.86 16.39
N ARG A 3 -10.87 -30.58 15.18
CA ARG A 3 -9.66 -29.79 14.93
C ARG A 3 -9.95 -28.36 15.38
N VAL A 4 -9.22 -27.87 16.38
CA VAL A 4 -9.28 -26.46 16.81
C VAL A 4 -8.25 -25.72 15.97
N ALA A 5 -8.71 -24.87 15.05
CA ALA A 5 -7.83 -23.94 14.36
C ALA A 5 -7.71 -22.69 15.25
N PHE A 6 -6.51 -22.43 15.74
CA PHE A 6 -6.22 -21.13 16.34
C PHE A 6 -6.13 -20.13 15.18
N LEU A 7 -7.00 -19.13 15.20
CA LEU A 7 -6.91 -18.00 14.28
C LEU A 7 -5.62 -17.26 14.63
N ASP A 8 -4.64 -17.30 13.72
CA ASP A 8 -3.46 -16.47 13.83
C ASP A 8 -3.84 -15.05 13.39
N PHE A 9 -3.96 -14.14 14.36
CA PHE A 9 -4.25 -12.72 14.12
C PHE A 9 -2.99 -11.91 13.78
N SER A 10 -1.87 -12.57 13.45
CA SER A 10 -0.59 -11.91 13.18
C SER A 10 -0.57 -11.03 11.92
N ASP A 11 -1.61 -11.05 11.07
CA ASP A 11 -1.72 -10.09 9.97
C ASP A 11 -2.05 -8.68 10.49
N SER A 12 -1.02 -8.00 11.00
CA SER A 12 -1.09 -6.58 11.27
C SER A 12 -1.12 -5.84 9.93
N LYS A 13 -2.30 -5.39 9.50
CA LYS A 13 -2.39 -4.42 8.41
C LYS A 13 -1.58 -3.18 8.78
N LYS A 14 -0.45 -2.99 8.12
CA LYS A 14 0.34 -1.77 8.24
C LYS A 14 -0.31 -0.66 7.44
N TYR A 15 -0.98 0.23 8.15
CA TYR A 15 -1.38 1.52 7.62
C TYR A 15 -0.16 2.45 7.59
N VAL A 16 -0.01 3.20 6.50
CA VAL A 16 1.07 4.18 6.34
C VAL A 16 0.43 5.46 5.89
N ASP A 17 0.81 6.57 6.53
CA ASP A 17 0.32 7.89 6.17
C ASP A 17 0.78 8.26 4.76
N ILE A 18 -0.10 8.95 4.05
CA ILE A 18 0.15 9.48 2.71
C ILE A 18 0.18 11.00 2.81
N TYR A 19 1.27 11.62 2.35
CA TYR A 19 1.41 13.07 2.41
C TYR A 19 0.97 13.74 1.12
N SER A 20 1.59 13.36 -0.01
CA SER A 20 1.52 14.15 -1.23
C SER A 20 1.44 13.24 -2.46
N PRO A 21 0.29 13.20 -3.16
CA PRO A 21 0.18 12.60 -4.49
C PRO A 21 0.58 13.59 -5.59
N ARG A 22 1.23 13.10 -6.65
CA ARG A 22 1.50 13.87 -7.88
C ARG A 22 1.39 12.99 -9.12
N TRP A 23 0.63 13.47 -10.10
CA TRP A 23 0.55 12.88 -11.43
C TRP A 23 1.85 13.07 -12.21
N SER A 24 2.25 12.05 -12.98
CA SER A 24 3.27 12.24 -14.00
C SER A 24 2.77 13.25 -15.03
N PRO A 25 3.65 14.10 -15.60
CA PRO A 25 3.23 15.12 -16.57
C PRO A 25 2.54 14.54 -17.81
N ASN A 26 2.90 13.32 -18.19
CA ASN A 26 2.30 12.58 -19.31
C ASN A 26 1.07 11.72 -18.89
N GLY A 27 0.66 11.75 -17.63
CA GLY A 27 -0.52 11.05 -17.14
C GLY A 27 -0.43 9.52 -17.18
N GLN A 28 0.76 8.92 -17.17
CA GLN A 28 0.94 7.46 -17.20
C GLN A 28 1.06 6.82 -15.82
N PHE A 29 1.52 7.58 -14.82
CA PHE A 29 1.69 7.07 -13.47
C PHE A 29 1.40 8.11 -12.40
N LEU A 30 1.06 7.62 -11.21
CA LEU A 30 0.89 8.41 -10.00
C LEU A 30 2.06 8.13 -9.05
N ALA A 31 2.68 9.17 -8.50
CA ALA A 31 3.68 9.05 -7.45
C ALA A 31 3.12 9.55 -6.12
N VAL A 32 3.41 8.84 -5.02
CA VAL A 32 3.00 9.21 -3.66
C VAL A 32 4.14 9.02 -2.68
N SER A 33 4.40 10.03 -1.84
CA SER A 33 5.30 9.94 -0.69
C SER A 33 4.59 9.40 0.54
N CYS A 34 5.18 8.41 1.20
CA CYS A 34 4.63 7.72 2.36
C CYS A 34 5.39 8.04 3.66
N GLY A 35 4.69 7.92 4.79
CA GLY A 35 5.23 8.06 6.16
C GLY A 35 6.34 7.07 6.52
N ASP A 36 6.49 6.00 5.74
CA ASP A 36 7.57 5.02 5.86
C ASP A 36 8.88 5.46 5.16
N GLY A 37 8.93 6.69 4.66
CA GLY A 37 10.09 7.26 3.96
C GLY A 37 10.26 6.75 2.53
N ARG A 38 9.28 6.01 1.99
CA ARG A 38 9.31 5.52 0.62
C ARG A 38 8.39 6.31 -0.30
N VAL A 39 8.68 6.24 -1.59
CA VAL A 39 7.78 6.69 -2.65
C VAL A 39 7.21 5.46 -3.34
N ARG A 40 5.90 5.45 -3.53
CA ARG A 40 5.18 4.40 -4.26
C ARG A 40 4.71 4.96 -5.60
N ILE A 41 4.78 4.14 -6.63
CA ILE A 41 4.44 4.50 -8.01
C ILE A 41 3.44 3.47 -8.54
N TRP A 42 2.37 3.95 -9.17
CA TRP A 42 1.36 3.12 -9.81
C TRP A 42 1.19 3.53 -11.27
N TRP A 43 1.23 2.55 -12.18
CA TRP A 43 0.79 2.73 -13.55
C TRP A 43 -0.74 2.79 -13.59
N ILE A 44 -1.29 3.68 -14.40
CA ILE A 44 -2.75 3.89 -14.47
C ILE A 44 -3.41 2.87 -15.40
N ALA A 45 -2.71 2.42 -16.44
CA ALA A 45 -3.18 1.46 -17.41
C ALA A 45 -2.06 0.47 -17.75
N ASP A 46 -2.46 -0.75 -18.10
CA ASP A 46 -1.63 -1.75 -18.81
C ASP A 46 -1.52 -1.40 -20.30
#